data_AF-A0A845JXZ3-F1
#
_entry.id   AF-A0A845JXZ3-F1
#
_cell.length_a   1.000
_cell.length_b   1.000
_cell.length_c   1.000
_cell.angle_alpha   90.00
_cell.angle_beta   90.00
_cell.angle_gamma   90.00
#
_symmetry.space_group_name_H-M   'P 1'
#
loop_
_entity.id
_entity.type
_entity.pdbx_description
1 polymer ?
#
loop_
_entity_poly.entity_id
_entity_poly.type
_entity_poly.pdbx_seq_one_letter_code
_entity_poly.pdbx_strand_id
1 'polypeptide(L)'
;MFGYLIAELSLRFKFNGSKAIELVSFAVFVMVVVLLAIRPRSDDILGCFMASALVMSVSYSTFFREFFSNKVSNYLGRISFPLYLIQIPVICSWSSWLFIKLPEWGVQGLLASNIILLTTIAIAILCAHLLLPVETFSIRFSKVIGRFILGKESMDESLVIFPARRKIDNQAVNIETVRNY
;
A
#
# COMPACT_ATOMS: atom_id res chain seq x y z
N MET A 1 5.81 -12.04 -6.58
CA MET A 1 5.87 -13.39 -5.99
C MET A 1 6.02 -13.39 -4.47
N PHE A 2 6.92 -12.61 -3.86
CA PHE A 2 7.08 -12.56 -2.39
C PHE A 2 5.80 -12.22 -1.60
N GLY A 3 4.96 -11.30 -2.11
CA GLY A 3 3.71 -10.93 -1.43
C GLY A 3 2.68 -12.06 -1.32
N TYR A 4 2.60 -12.93 -2.33
CA TYR A 4 1.74 -14.11 -2.30
C TYR A 4 2.23 -15.13 -1.27
N LEU A 5 3.56 -15.33 -1.20
CA LEU A 5 4.21 -16.17 -0.22
C LEU A 5 3.97 -15.68 1.22
N ILE A 6 4.07 -14.37 1.46
CA ILE A 6 3.79 -13.75 2.77
C ILE A 6 2.30 -13.87 3.13
N ALA A 7 1.40 -13.72 2.17
CA ALA A 7 -0.04 -13.87 2.37
C ALA A 7 -0.41 -15.33 2.71
N GLU A 8 0.19 -16.31 2.04
CA GLU A 8 -0.01 -17.73 2.33
C GLU A 8 0.59 -18.14 3.68
N LEU A 9 1.76 -17.56 4.05
CA LEU A 9 2.38 -17.79 5.35
C LEU A 9 1.53 -17.24 6.50
N SER A 10 0.94 -16.04 6.35
CA SER A 10 0.09 -15.45 7.39
C SER A 10 -1.25 -16.19 7.55
N LEU A 11 -1.76 -16.81 6.47
CA LEU A 11 -2.95 -17.65 6.50
C LEU A 11 -2.70 -18.99 7.20
N ARG A 12 -1.50 -19.57 7.05
CA ARG A 12 -1.09 -20.80 7.75
C ARG A 12 -0.70 -20.55 9.21
N PHE A 13 -0.08 -19.42 9.51
CA PHE A 13 0.25 -19.00 10.88
C PHE A 13 -0.92 -18.22 11.49
N LYS A 14 -2.06 -18.88 11.68
CA LYS A 14 -3.14 -18.38 12.55
C LYS A 14 -2.71 -18.56 14.01
N PHE A 15 -1.68 -17.83 14.41
CA PHE A 15 -1.12 -17.92 15.75
C PHE A 15 -2.13 -17.38 16.75
N ASN A 16 -2.42 -18.19 17.75
CA ASN A 16 -3.34 -17.89 18.83
C ASN A 16 -2.90 -16.58 19.51
N GLY A 17 -3.80 -15.59 19.54
CA GLY A 17 -3.55 -14.20 19.95
C GLY A 17 -3.15 -14.06 21.42
N SER A 18 -1.94 -14.48 21.75
CA SER A 18 -1.31 -14.20 23.02
C SER A 18 -0.68 -12.80 22.98
N LYS A 19 -0.84 -12.02 24.05
CA LYS A 19 -0.23 -10.70 24.21
C LYS A 19 1.29 -10.69 23.99
N ALA A 20 1.95 -11.84 24.14
CA ALA A 20 3.36 -12.02 23.87
C ALA A 20 3.74 -11.76 22.41
N ILE A 21 2.90 -12.16 21.45
CA ILE A 21 3.20 -11.99 20.01
C ILE A 21 3.09 -10.52 19.63
N GLU A 22 2.08 -9.82 20.14
CA GLU A 22 1.93 -8.38 19.92
C GLU A 22 3.11 -7.59 20.51
N LEU A 23 3.54 -7.94 21.72
CA LEU A 23 4.70 -7.32 22.37
C LEU A 23 5.99 -7.57 21.58
N VAL A 24 6.22 -8.81 21.13
CA VAL A 24 7.39 -9.16 20.32
C VAL A 24 7.35 -8.43 18.97
N SER A 25 6.22 -8.39 18.27
CA SER A 25 6.09 -7.65 17.01
C SER A 25 6.33 -6.16 17.20
N PHE A 26 5.82 -5.55 18.27
CA PHE A 26 6.05 -4.15 18.60
C PHE A 26 7.53 -3.86 18.92
N ALA A 27 8.17 -4.72 19.71
CA ALA A 27 9.60 -4.59 20.03
C ALA A 27 10.47 -4.69 18.76
N VAL A 28 10.17 -5.64 17.88
CA VAL A 28 10.85 -5.78 16.58
C VAL A 28 10.62 -4.55 15.70
N PHE A 29 9.40 -3.99 15.67
CA PHE A 29 9.09 -2.77 14.93
C PHE A 29 9.98 -1.61 15.38
N VAL A 30 10.00 -1.33 16.69
CA VAL A 30 10.79 -0.24 17.28
C VAL A 30 12.28 -0.46 17.01
N MET A 31 12.78 -1.68 17.19
CA MET A 31 14.18 -2.02 16.92
C MET A 31 14.56 -1.73 15.47
N VAL A 32 13.74 -2.16 14.50
CA VAL A 32 14.01 -1.93 13.08
C VAL A 32 13.96 -0.45 12.73
N VAL A 33 12.98 0.31 13.26
CA VAL A 33 12.88 1.75 13.04
C VAL A 33 14.08 2.50 13.61
N VAL A 34 14.53 2.16 14.81
CA VAL A 34 15.72 2.77 15.44
C VAL A 34 16.98 2.45 14.65
N LEU A 35 17.15 1.19 14.21
CA LEU A 35 18.28 0.79 13.37
C LEU A 35 18.28 1.53 12.03
N LEU A 36 17.11 1.71 11.41
CA LEU A 36 16.97 2.51 10.18
C LEU A 36 17.28 3.99 10.40
N ALA A 37 16.96 4.55 11.57
CA ALA A 37 17.21 5.95 11.88
C ALA A 37 18.70 6.27 12.12
N ILE A 38 19.45 5.32 12.69
CA ILE A 38 20.87 5.50 13.02
C ILE A 38 21.77 5.17 11.82
N ARG A 39 21.32 4.31 10.90
CA ARG A 39 22.17 3.77 9.84
C ARG A 39 22.28 4.72 8.64
N PRO A 40 23.51 5.08 8.19
CA PRO A 40 23.68 5.83 6.96
C PRO A 40 23.19 5.03 5.75
N ARG A 41 22.53 5.73 4.82
CA ARG A 41 21.85 5.23 3.62
C ARG A 41 22.82 4.73 2.53
N SER A 42 23.86 3.95 2.88
CA SER A 42 24.88 3.48 1.94
C SER A 42 24.67 2.05 1.44
N ASP A 43 24.07 1.17 2.25
CA ASP A 43 24.00 -0.26 1.90
C ASP A 43 22.57 -0.71 1.60
N ASP A 44 22.28 -0.86 0.30
CA ASP A 44 20.95 -1.17 -0.23
C ASP A 44 20.41 -2.54 0.23
N ILE A 45 21.27 -3.56 0.34
CA ILE A 45 20.87 -4.94 0.65
C ILE A 45 20.30 -5.04 2.08
N LEU A 46 20.98 -4.45 3.06
CA LEU A 46 20.49 -4.47 4.44
C LEU A 46 19.21 -3.62 4.56
N GLY A 47 19.10 -2.53 3.79
CA GLY A 47 17.88 -1.73 3.71
C GLY A 47 16.68 -2.54 3.28
N CYS A 48 16.83 -3.39 2.25
CA CYS A 48 15.79 -4.32 1.80
C CYS A 48 15.39 -5.33 2.89
N PHE A 49 16.37 -5.86 3.63
CA PHE A 49 16.10 -6.80 4.72
C PHE A 49 15.36 -6.13 5.89
N MET A 50 15.76 -4.91 6.25
CA MET A 50 15.07 -4.12 7.28
C MET A 50 13.66 -3.73 6.85
N ALA A 51 13.46 -3.38 5.57
CA ALA A 51 12.15 -3.07 5.03
C ALA A 51 11.21 -4.30 5.05
N SER A 52 11.71 -5.47 4.66
CA SER A 52 10.91 -6.71 4.71
C SER A 52 10.59 -7.13 6.15
N ALA A 53 11.55 -6.98 7.08
CA ALA A 53 11.34 -7.19 8.51
C ALA A 53 10.31 -6.22 9.10
N LEU A 54 10.33 -4.95 8.69
CA LEU A 54 9.35 -3.94 9.10
C LEU A 54 7.95 -4.30 8.61
N VAL A 55 7.80 -4.63 7.33
CA VAL A 55 6.50 -5.04 6.76
C VAL A 55 5.96 -6.29 7.46
N MET A 56 6.84 -7.25 7.76
CA MET A 56 6.47 -8.46 8.48
C MET A 56 6.00 -8.15 9.92
N SER A 57 6.75 -7.32 10.65
CA SER A 57 6.41 -6.87 12.00
C SER A 57 5.05 -6.16 12.07
N VAL A 58 4.78 -5.25 11.11
CA VAL A 58 3.48 -4.56 11.01
C VAL A 58 2.35 -5.53 10.66
N SER A 59 2.61 -6.54 9.83
CA SER A 59 1.60 -7.52 9.40
C SER A 59 1.15 -8.45 10.55
N TYR A 60 2.04 -8.73 11.50
CA TYR A 60 1.75 -9.60 12.64
C TYR A 60 1.12 -8.87 13.84
N SER A 61 1.30 -7.56 13.97
CA SER A 61 0.74 -6.80 15.09
C SER A 61 -0.70 -6.37 14.82
N THR A 62 -1.64 -6.84 15.65
CA THR A 62 -3.06 -6.45 15.57
C THR A 62 -3.25 -4.94 15.74
N PHE A 63 -2.49 -4.31 16.66
CA PHE A 63 -2.57 -2.88 16.93
C PHE A 63 -2.24 -2.02 15.71
N PHE A 64 -1.13 -2.31 15.03
CA PHE A 64 -0.77 -1.59 13.80
C PHE A 64 -1.76 -1.87 12.68
N ARG A 65 -2.23 -3.13 12.56
CA ARG A 65 -3.23 -3.49 11.56
C ARG A 65 -4.54 -2.75 11.76
N GLU A 66 -5.00 -2.57 13.00
CA GLU A 66 -6.19 -1.77 13.33
C GLU A 66 -5.96 -0.27 13.08
N PHE A 67 -4.76 0.24 13.42
CA PHE A 67 -4.39 1.63 13.16
C PHE A 67 -4.38 1.97 11.65
N PHE A 68 -3.80 1.08 10.82
CA PHE A 68 -3.79 1.21 9.36
C PHE A 68 -5.14 0.87 8.70
N SER A 69 -6.00 0.11 9.37
CA SER A 69 -7.37 -0.17 8.90
C SER A 69 -8.33 1.00 9.17
N ASN A 70 -7.90 2.01 9.92
CA ASN A 70 -8.75 3.14 10.28
C ASN A 70 -9.15 3.97 9.03
N LYS A 71 -10.35 4.56 9.06
CA LYS A 71 -10.95 5.32 7.94
C LYS A 71 -10.02 6.43 7.43
N VAL A 72 -9.28 7.07 8.33
CA VAL A 72 -8.30 8.13 8.01
C VAL A 72 -7.12 7.56 7.21
N SER A 73 -6.56 6.43 7.60
CA SER A 73 -5.44 5.80 6.89
C SER A 73 -5.85 5.35 5.48
N ASN A 74 -7.06 4.78 5.36
CA ASN A 74 -7.62 4.42 4.06
C ASN A 74 -7.90 5.66 3.18
N TYR A 75 -8.36 6.76 3.78
CA TYR A 75 -8.56 8.03 3.07
C TYR A 75 -7.23 8.66 2.61
N LEU A 76 -6.21 8.69 3.47
CA LEU A 76 -4.86 9.14 3.10
C LEU A 76 -4.25 8.26 2.01
N GLY A 77 -4.46 6.94 2.08
CA GLY A 77 -4.03 6.00 1.05
C GLY A 77 -4.75 6.19 -0.28
N ARG A 78 -6.00 6.65 -0.28
CA ARG A 78 -6.73 7.02 -1.50
C ARG A 78 -6.24 8.34 -2.10
N ILE A 79 -5.83 9.30 -1.29
CA ILE A 79 -5.33 10.60 -1.75
C ILE A 79 -3.85 10.56 -2.15
N SER A 80 -3.08 9.61 -1.64
CA SER A 80 -1.63 9.55 -1.92
C SER A 80 -1.31 9.38 -3.40
N PHE A 81 -2.10 8.59 -4.14
CA PHE A 81 -1.93 8.41 -5.58
C PHE A 81 -2.16 9.69 -6.40
N PRO A 82 -3.32 10.38 -6.31
CA PRO A 82 -3.56 11.60 -7.06
C PRO A 82 -2.66 12.73 -6.59
N LEU A 83 -2.33 12.77 -5.29
CA LEU A 83 -1.37 13.73 -4.75
C LEU A 83 0.01 13.54 -5.37
N TYR A 84 0.51 12.31 -5.50
CA TYR A 84 1.80 12.06 -6.13
C TYR A 84 1.84 12.51 -7.60
N LEU A 85 0.76 12.23 -8.35
CA LEU A 85 0.64 12.65 -9.75
C LEU A 85 0.61 14.17 -9.92
N ILE A 86 -0.04 14.89 -9.00
CA ILE A 86 -0.22 16.33 -9.11
C ILE A 86 0.90 17.13 -8.46
N GLN A 87 1.61 16.56 -7.50
CA GLN A 87 2.67 17.29 -6.76
C GLN A 87 3.74 17.80 -7.72
N ILE A 88 4.20 16.97 -8.66
CA ILE A 88 5.25 17.33 -9.61
C ILE A 88 4.83 18.48 -10.53
N PRO A 89 3.69 18.41 -11.26
CA PRO A 89 3.26 19.52 -12.09
C PRO A 89 2.95 20.78 -11.29
N VAL A 90 2.41 20.68 -10.07
CA VAL A 90 2.16 21.84 -9.20
C VAL A 90 3.48 22.50 -8.77
N ILE A 91 4.48 21.72 -8.37
CA ILE A 91 5.81 22.27 -8.07
C ILE A 91 6.41 22.94 -9.32
N CYS A 92 6.38 22.28 -10.47
CA CYS A 92 6.99 22.84 -11.68
C CYS A 92 6.28 24.09 -12.22
N SER A 93 4.95 24.21 -12.05
CA SER A 93 4.18 25.34 -12.56
C SER A 93 3.99 26.44 -11.51
N TRP A 94 3.29 26.14 -10.42
CA TRP A 94 2.93 27.09 -9.38
C TRP A 94 4.15 27.59 -8.62
N SER A 95 5.02 26.68 -8.14
CA SER A 95 6.21 27.09 -7.38
C SER A 95 7.16 27.94 -8.22
N SER A 96 7.36 27.60 -9.50
CA SER A 96 8.21 28.37 -10.41
C SER A 96 7.63 29.77 -10.72
N TRP A 97 6.31 29.87 -10.90
CA TRP A 97 5.64 31.16 -11.10
C TRP A 97 5.77 32.06 -9.86
N LEU A 98 5.51 31.50 -8.68
CA LEU A 98 5.59 32.23 -7.41
C LEU A 98 7.04 32.66 -7.11
N PHE A 99 8.02 31.81 -7.44
CA PHE A 99 9.43 32.12 -7.27
C PHE A 99 9.89 33.35 -8.07
N ILE A 100 9.30 33.59 -9.25
CA ILE A 100 9.61 34.78 -10.07
C ILE A 100 8.86 36.02 -9.55
N LYS A 101 7.61 35.86 -9.07
CA LYS A 101 6.76 36.98 -8.65
C LYS A 101 7.03 37.51 -7.25
N LEU A 102 7.46 36.68 -6.30
CA LEU A 102 7.74 37.15 -4.93
C LEU A 102 8.85 38.21 -4.83
N PRO A 103 9.96 38.09 -5.58
CA PRO A 103 10.98 39.13 -5.64
C PRO A 103 10.45 40.47 -6.19
N GLU A 104 9.51 40.45 -7.15
CA GLU A 104 8.86 41.68 -7.67
C GLU A 104 8.01 42.38 -6.59
N TRP A 105 7.49 41.63 -5.61
CA TRP A 105 6.74 42.16 -4.47
C TRP A 105 7.62 42.53 -3.27
N GLY A 106 8.95 42.50 -3.43
CA GLY A 106 9.91 42.86 -2.38
C GLY A 106 10.06 41.80 -1.29
N VAL A 107 9.52 40.59 -1.47
CA VAL A 107 9.65 39.49 -0.52
C VAL A 107 10.83 38.62 -0.93
N GLN A 108 11.91 38.65 -0.15
CA GLN A 108 13.14 37.90 -0.42
C GLN A 108 13.55 37.02 0.75
N GLY A 109 14.38 36.00 0.46
CA GLY A 109 14.98 35.13 1.47
C GLY A 109 14.03 34.08 2.04
N LEU A 110 14.18 33.78 3.33
CA LEU A 110 13.52 32.65 4.00
C LEU A 110 11.98 32.76 4.00
N LEU A 111 11.46 33.99 4.08
CA LEU A 111 10.02 34.28 4.03
C LEU A 111 9.41 33.86 2.69
N ALA A 112 10.12 34.11 1.58
CA ALA A 112 9.65 33.72 0.26
C ALA A 112 9.56 32.19 0.13
N SER A 113 10.58 31.47 0.58
CA SER A 113 10.58 30.00 0.58
C SER A 113 9.45 29.40 1.41
N ASN A 114 9.16 29.96 2.59
CA ASN A 114 8.08 29.46 3.45
C ASN A 114 6.70 29.68 2.82
N ILE A 115 6.48 30.84 2.17
CA ILE A 115 5.23 31.15 1.46
C ILE A 115 5.05 30.21 0.27
N ILE A 116 6.10 30.00 -0.52
CA ILE A 116 6.09 29.08 -1.66
C ILE A 116 5.75 27.67 -1.18
N LEU A 117 6.39 27.18 -0.13
CA LEU A 117 6.17 25.84 0.40
C LEU A 117 4.73 25.66 0.91
N LEU A 118 4.23 26.59 1.73
CA LEU A 118 2.88 26.52 2.29
C LEU A 118 1.81 26.57 1.19
N THR A 119 1.97 27.47 0.22
CA THR A 119 1.01 27.61 -0.89
C THR A 119 1.05 26.41 -1.83
N THR A 120 2.24 25.87 -2.12
CA THR A 120 2.41 24.68 -2.97
C THR A 120 1.76 23.46 -2.32
N ILE A 121 1.94 23.25 -1.01
CA ILE A 121 1.28 22.15 -0.29
C ILE A 121 -0.25 22.32 -0.31
N ALA A 122 -0.75 23.52 -0.02
CA ALA A 122 -2.18 23.79 -0.03
C ALA A 122 -2.81 23.52 -1.40
N ILE A 123 -2.16 23.97 -2.48
CA ILE A 123 -2.64 23.79 -3.85
C ILE A 123 -2.52 22.33 -4.28
N ALA A 124 -1.42 21.64 -3.94
CA ALA A 124 -1.27 20.22 -4.25
C ALA A 124 -2.37 19.38 -3.60
N ILE A 125 -2.71 19.64 -2.33
CA ILE A 125 -3.81 18.97 -1.62
C ILE A 125 -5.16 19.30 -2.27
N LEU A 126 -5.41 20.58 -2.58
CA LEU A 126 -6.66 21.02 -3.21
C LEU A 126 -6.86 20.36 -4.58
N CYS A 127 -5.83 20.38 -5.43
CA CYS A 127 -5.88 19.73 -6.74
C CYS A 127 -6.00 18.21 -6.63
N ALA A 128 -5.32 17.57 -5.67
CA ALA A 128 -5.47 16.14 -5.42
C ALA A 128 -6.91 15.78 -5.04
N HIS A 129 -7.55 16.61 -4.22
CA HIS A 129 -8.95 16.41 -3.82
C HIS A 129 -9.91 16.54 -5.01
N LEU A 130 -9.68 17.51 -5.90
CA LEU A 130 -10.45 17.69 -7.13
C LEU A 130 -10.23 16.54 -8.14
N LEU A 131 -9.07 15.88 -8.13
CA LEU A 131 -8.75 14.76 -9.02
C LEU A 131 -9.31 13.41 -8.56
N LEU A 132 -9.71 13.25 -7.29
CA LEU A 132 -10.31 12.01 -6.77
C LEU A 132 -11.42 11.42 -7.66
N PRO A 133 -12.43 12.18 -8.13
CA PRO A 133 -13.45 11.62 -9.03
C PRO A 133 -12.84 11.11 -10.35
N VAL A 134 -11.88 11.85 -10.93
CA VAL A 134 -11.20 11.48 -12.19
C VAL A 134 -10.41 10.20 -12.02
N GLU A 135 -9.72 10.05 -10.90
CA GLU A 135 -8.97 8.83 -10.58
C GLU A 135 -9.91 7.62 -10.45
N THR A 136 -11.01 7.75 -9.72
CA THR A 136 -11.96 6.62 -9.59
C THR A 136 -12.55 6.21 -10.94
N PHE A 137 -12.72 7.16 -11.86
CA PHE A 137 -13.13 6.89 -13.24
C PHE A 137 -12.03 6.14 -14.00
N SER A 138 -10.78 6.59 -13.90
CA SER A 138 -9.62 5.95 -14.53
C SER A 138 -9.43 4.50 -14.07
N ILE A 139 -9.55 4.23 -12.77
CA ILE A 139 -9.47 2.86 -12.22
C ILE A 139 -10.61 1.98 -12.75
N ARG A 140 -11.83 2.52 -12.88
CA ARG A 140 -12.95 1.77 -13.47
C ARG A 140 -12.68 1.45 -14.93
N PHE A 141 -12.17 2.41 -15.70
CA PHE A 141 -11.84 2.23 -17.11
C PHE A 141 -10.73 1.18 -17.29
N SER A 142 -9.67 1.23 -16.49
CA SER A 142 -8.60 0.22 -16.47
C SER A 142 -9.13 -1.18 -16.14
N LYS A 143 -10.09 -1.32 -15.22
CA LYS A 143 -10.73 -2.61 -14.93
C LYS A 143 -11.61 -3.11 -16.07
N VAL A 144 -12.28 -2.21 -16.79
CA VAL A 144 -13.08 -2.55 -17.98
C VAL A 144 -12.18 -3.07 -19.08
N ILE A 145 -11.10 -2.35 -19.40
CA ILE A 145 -10.11 -2.77 -20.40
C ILE A 145 -9.41 -4.06 -19.97
N GLY A 146 -9.01 -4.16 -18.69
CA GLY A 146 -8.38 -5.36 -18.15
C GLY A 146 -9.27 -6.59 -18.32
N ARG A 147 -10.57 -6.49 -17.99
CA ARG A 147 -11.54 -7.57 -18.24
C ARG A 147 -11.80 -7.83 -19.72
N PHE A 148 -11.71 -6.82 -20.57
CA PHE A 148 -11.87 -7.00 -22.01
C PHE A 148 -10.68 -7.75 -22.63
N ILE A 149 -9.47 -7.48 -22.15
CA ILE A 149 -8.23 -8.14 -22.60
C ILE A 149 -8.11 -9.55 -22.00
N LEU A 150 -8.25 -9.70 -20.67
CA LEU A 150 -8.20 -11.00 -19.97
C LEU A 150 -9.46 -11.86 -20.17
N GLY A 151 -10.57 -11.24 -20.61
CA GLY A 151 -11.78 -11.93 -21.03
C GLY A 151 -11.60 -12.78 -22.28
N LYS A 152 -10.44 -12.69 -22.95
CA LYS A 152 -10.08 -13.52 -24.09
C LYS A 152 -9.20 -14.73 -23.75
N GLU A 153 -8.58 -14.78 -22.56
CA GLU A 153 -7.74 -15.92 -22.12
C GLU A 153 -8.42 -16.82 -21.05
N SER A 154 -9.50 -16.36 -20.42
CA SER A 154 -10.12 -17.06 -19.29
C SER A 154 -11.15 -18.15 -19.66
N MET A 155 -11.17 -18.62 -20.91
CA MET A 155 -11.93 -19.80 -21.31
C MET A 155 -11.07 -21.06 -21.48
N ASP A 156 -9.75 -20.93 -21.64
CA ASP A 156 -8.85 -22.10 -21.81
C ASP A 156 -8.20 -22.52 -20.48
N GLU A 157 -7.84 -21.57 -19.61
CA GLU A 157 -7.13 -21.89 -18.35
C GLU A 157 -8.06 -22.44 -17.24
N SER A 158 -9.36 -22.13 -17.29
CA SER A 158 -10.35 -22.69 -16.36
C SER A 158 -10.66 -24.17 -16.61
N LEU A 159 -10.36 -24.71 -17.79
CA LEU A 159 -10.52 -26.15 -18.09
C LEU A 159 -9.32 -26.99 -17.65
N VAL A 160 -8.15 -26.39 -17.44
CA VAL A 160 -6.94 -27.09 -17.00
C VAL A 160 -6.74 -27.04 -15.48
N ILE A 161 -7.15 -25.96 -14.80
CA ILE A 161 -6.91 -25.78 -13.35
C ILE A 161 -8.02 -26.40 -12.47
N PHE A 162 -9.22 -26.66 -13.01
CA PHE A 162 -10.37 -27.20 -12.25
C PHE A 162 -10.69 -28.71 -12.31
N PRO A 163 -9.84 -29.65 -12.79
CA PRO A 163 -10.12 -31.08 -12.57
C PRO A 163 -9.68 -31.58 -11.18
N ALA A 164 -8.76 -30.89 -10.49
CA ALA A 164 -8.16 -31.40 -9.25
C ALA A 164 -8.99 -31.15 -7.99
N ARG A 165 -9.76 -30.05 -7.93
CA ARG A 165 -10.54 -29.68 -6.72
C ARG A 165 -11.82 -30.48 -6.55
N ARG A 166 -12.34 -31.10 -7.62
CA ARG A 166 -13.58 -31.89 -7.59
C ARG A 166 -13.38 -33.33 -7.08
N LYS A 167 -12.15 -33.86 -7.13
CA LYS A 167 -11.86 -35.23 -6.63
C LYS A 167 -11.67 -35.29 -5.11
N ILE A 168 -11.20 -34.23 -4.46
CA ILE A 168 -10.93 -34.26 -3.01
C ILE A 168 -12.23 -34.15 -2.20
N ASP A 169 -13.19 -33.32 -2.64
CA ASP A 169 -14.50 -33.20 -1.97
C ASP A 169 -15.33 -34.50 -2.05
N ASN A 170 -15.29 -35.19 -3.20
CA ASN A 170 -16.00 -36.46 -3.36
C ASN A 170 -15.35 -37.64 -2.62
N GLN A 171 -14.07 -37.56 -2.23
CA GLN A 171 -13.45 -38.59 -1.39
C GLN A 171 -13.65 -38.34 0.10
N ALA A 172 -13.76 -37.09 0.56
CA ALA A 172 -14.07 -36.79 1.96
C ALA A 172 -15.49 -37.24 2.35
N VAL A 173 -16.47 -37.04 1.46
CA VAL A 173 -17.87 -37.44 1.70
C VAL A 173 -18.04 -38.98 1.71
N ASN A 174 -17.24 -39.71 0.94
CA ASN A 174 -17.37 -41.17 0.87
C ASN A 174 -16.76 -41.89 2.09
N ILE A 175 -15.80 -41.28 2.79
CA ILE A 175 -15.19 -41.87 4.00
C ILE A 175 -16.08 -41.70 5.23
N GLU A 176 -16.86 -40.61 5.32
CA GLU A 176 -17.82 -40.43 6.44
C GLU A 176 -19.04 -41.36 6.33
N THR A 177 -19.40 -41.78 5.11
CA THR A 177 -20.58 -42.64 4.89
C THR A 177 -20.29 -44.12 5.20
N VAL A 178 -19.03 -44.56 5.10
CA VAL A 178 -18.63 -45.96 5.39
C VAL A 178 -18.35 -46.21 6.88
N ARG A 179 -18.23 -45.16 7.71
CA ARG A 179 -17.96 -45.29 9.16
C ARG A 179 -19.23 -45.44 10.02
N ASN A 180 -20.42 -45.34 9.43
CA ASN A 180 -21.71 -45.36 10.14
C ASN A 180 -22.59 -46.59 9.80
N TYR A 181 -21.99 -47.65 9.25
CA TYR A 181 -22.57 -48.99 9.15
C TYR A 181 -21.60 -50.00 9.77
#